data_AF-A0A937BBV1-F1
#
_entry.id   AF-A0A937BBV1-F1
#
_cell.length_a   1.000
_cell.length_b   1.000
_cell.length_c   1.000
_cell.angle_alpha   90.00
_cell.angle_beta   90.00
_cell.angle_gamma   90.00
#
_symmetry.space_group_name_H-M   'P 1'
#
loop_
_entity.id
_entity.type
_entity.pdbx_description
1 polymer ?
#
loop_
_entity_poly.entity_id
_entity_poly.type
_entity_poly.pdbx_seq_one_letter_code
_entity_poly.pdbx_strand_id
1 'polypeptide(L)'
;MKKFILSAFASLIALCSFSQVSLVKDISPGAESAFTSGSHSGIALGDKFIFPARTSVQGIELWISDGSDAGTNLLKDINPGIGDSDPQSFFVAFGKVYFNAFTIDEGKELWVTDGTLKELN
;
A
#
# COMPACT_ATOMS: atom_id res chain seq x y z
N MET A 1 35.62 50.32 -4.80
CA MET A 1 34.62 49.45 -5.49
C MET A 1 34.31 48.27 -4.59
N LYS A 2 33.06 47.84 -4.58
CA LYS A 2 32.35 47.18 -3.48
C LYS A 2 32.88 45.76 -3.17
N LYS A 3 32.91 45.43 -1.88
CA LYS A 3 33.27 44.12 -1.31
C LYS A 3 32.31 43.04 -1.84
N PHE A 4 32.84 41.98 -2.43
CA PHE A 4 32.06 40.78 -2.78
C PHE A 4 31.69 40.05 -1.49
N ILE A 5 30.40 40.02 -1.17
CA ILE A 5 29.85 39.20 -0.10
C ILE A 5 29.70 37.78 -0.66
N LEU A 6 30.44 36.83 -0.11
CA LEU A 6 30.20 35.40 -0.31
C LEU A 6 28.85 35.07 0.33
N SER A 7 27.83 34.89 -0.50
CA SER A 7 26.53 34.36 -0.10
C SER A 7 26.66 32.83 0.02
N ALA A 8 26.88 32.35 1.24
CA ALA A 8 26.77 30.93 1.56
C ALA A 8 25.30 30.51 1.54
N PHE A 9 24.81 30.00 0.42
CA PHE A 9 23.64 29.13 0.39
C PHE A 9 24.12 27.68 0.48
N ALA A 10 24.59 27.28 1.65
CA ALA A 10 24.52 25.88 2.03
C ALA A 10 23.05 25.63 2.34
N SER A 11 22.28 25.27 1.30
CA SER A 11 20.94 24.73 1.45
C SER A 11 21.01 23.66 2.53
N LEU A 12 20.26 23.90 3.60
CA LEU A 12 20.06 22.98 4.70
C LEU A 12 19.41 21.73 4.08
N ILE A 13 20.24 20.79 3.60
CA ILE A 13 19.83 19.40 3.51
C ILE A 13 19.56 19.06 4.96
N ALA A 14 18.29 19.16 5.35
CA ALA A 14 17.81 18.47 6.51
C ALA A 14 18.24 17.01 6.26
N LEU A 15 19.32 16.62 6.91
CA LEU A 15 19.61 15.23 7.22
C LEU A 15 18.45 14.82 8.10
N CYS A 16 17.28 14.61 7.49
CA CYS A 16 16.24 13.80 8.06
C CYS A 16 16.94 12.48 8.25
N SER A 17 17.37 12.21 9.48
CA SER A 17 17.69 10.88 9.92
C SER A 17 16.42 10.09 9.66
N PHE A 18 16.38 9.45 8.49
CA PHE A 18 15.46 8.35 8.28
C PHE A 18 15.80 7.41 9.42
N SER A 19 14.88 7.25 10.36
CA SER A 19 14.89 6.03 11.14
C SER A 19 14.95 4.92 10.12
N GLN A 20 15.97 4.06 10.18
CA GLN A 20 16.17 2.99 9.20
C GLN A 20 14.89 2.14 9.03
N VAL A 21 14.01 2.16 10.03
CA VAL A 21 12.67 1.57 10.04
C VAL A 21 11.66 2.57 10.62
N SER A 22 10.58 2.85 9.89
CA SER A 22 9.46 3.66 10.35
C SER A 22 8.13 2.98 10.01
N LEU A 23 7.11 3.20 10.85
CA LEU A 23 5.74 2.81 10.52
C LEU A 23 5.26 3.63 9.31
N VAL A 24 4.81 2.96 8.26
CA VAL A 24 4.19 3.64 7.11
C VAL A 24 2.75 4.03 7.44
N LYS A 25 1.96 3.08 7.96
CA LYS A 25 0.57 3.31 8.36
C LYS A 25 0.14 2.28 9.40
N ASP A 26 -0.67 2.74 10.36
CA ASP A 26 -1.44 1.86 11.24
C ASP A 26 -2.76 1.48 10.54
N ILE A 27 -2.73 0.42 9.73
CA ILE A 27 -3.88 0.01 8.88
C ILE A 27 -5.04 -0.50 9.74
N SER A 28 -4.75 -1.26 10.80
CA SER A 28 -5.72 -1.74 11.78
C SER A 28 -5.47 -0.99 13.10
N PRO A 29 -6.17 0.13 13.36
CA PRO A 29 -5.80 1.04 14.44
C PRO A 29 -5.69 0.38 15.81
N GLY A 30 -4.65 0.74 16.56
CA GLY A 30 -4.45 0.30 17.94
C GLY A 30 -3.50 -0.89 18.06
N ALA A 31 -3.90 -1.91 18.83
CA ALA A 31 -3.07 -3.10 19.05
C ALA A 31 -3.43 -4.28 18.12
N GLU A 32 -4.33 -4.05 17.17
CA GLU A 32 -4.78 -5.05 16.20
C GLU A 32 -3.73 -5.25 15.10
N SER A 33 -3.65 -6.46 14.56
CA SER A 33 -2.70 -6.79 13.48
C SER A 33 -3.38 -6.72 12.11
N ALA A 34 -2.89 -5.83 11.24
CA ALA A 34 -3.33 -5.76 9.85
C ALA A 34 -2.84 -6.95 9.00
N PHE A 35 -1.81 -7.65 9.46
CA PHE A 35 -1.25 -8.84 8.83
C PHE A 35 -1.39 -10.03 9.78
N THR A 36 -2.15 -11.05 9.39
CA THR A 36 -2.28 -12.28 10.18
C THR A 36 -1.20 -13.28 9.77
N SER A 37 -0.98 -14.34 10.55
CA SER A 37 0.04 -15.34 10.25
C SER A 37 -0.36 -16.17 9.02
N GLY A 38 0.37 -15.97 7.92
CA GLY A 38 0.17 -16.59 6.60
C GLY A 38 1.00 -15.81 5.58
N SER A 39 1.38 -16.39 4.44
CA SER A 39 2.18 -15.68 3.41
C SER A 39 1.38 -14.56 2.74
N HIS A 40 1.41 -13.36 3.35
CA HIS A 40 0.85 -12.11 2.84
C HIS A 40 1.88 -11.38 1.97
N SER A 41 2.44 -12.06 0.97
CA SER A 41 3.42 -11.44 0.07
C SER A 41 2.68 -10.57 -0.94
N GLY A 42 2.78 -9.25 -0.81
CA GLY A 42 2.41 -8.31 -1.86
C GLY A 42 3.40 -8.30 -3.02
N ILE A 43 3.18 -7.42 -3.99
CA ILE A 43 4.06 -7.21 -5.15
C ILE A 43 4.23 -5.72 -5.46
N ALA A 44 5.40 -5.37 -5.98
CA ALA A 44 5.65 -4.02 -6.48
C ALA A 44 5.15 -3.86 -7.93
N LEU A 45 4.53 -2.71 -8.22
CA LEU A 45 4.19 -2.23 -9.56
C LEU A 45 4.71 -0.79 -9.68
N GLY A 46 5.91 -0.62 -10.23
CA GLY A 46 6.56 0.69 -10.29
C GLY A 46 6.90 1.22 -8.89
N ASP A 47 6.36 2.39 -8.57
CA ASP A 47 6.51 3.05 -7.26
C ASP A 47 5.45 2.60 -6.22
N LYS A 48 4.60 1.63 -6.58
CA LYS A 48 3.51 1.15 -5.74
C LYS A 48 3.80 -0.24 -5.22
N PHE A 49 3.38 -0.50 -3.99
CA PHE A 49 3.32 -1.83 -3.39
C PHE A 49 1.86 -2.22 -3.19
N ILE A 50 1.45 -3.33 -3.80
CA ILE A 50 0.09 -3.88 -3.70
C ILE A 50 0.14 -5.13 -2.82
N PHE A 51 -0.70 -5.20 -1.80
CA PHE A 51 -0.60 -6.23 -0.77
C PHE A 51 -1.94 -6.51 -0.09
N PRO A 52 -2.13 -7.69 0.52
CA PRO A 52 -3.29 -7.97 1.35
C PRO A 52 -3.11 -7.37 2.74
N ALA A 53 -4.14 -6.73 3.29
CA ALA A 53 -4.17 -6.27 4.67
C ALA A 53 -5.59 -6.19 5.23
N ARG A 54 -5.71 -6.27 6.56
CA ARG A 54 -6.98 -6.31 7.28
C ARG A 54 -7.35 -5.01 7.98
N THR A 55 -8.66 -4.75 8.07
CA THR A 55 -9.28 -3.89 9.10
C THR A 55 -10.39 -4.64 9.84
N SER A 56 -10.87 -4.09 10.97
CA SER A 56 -12.01 -4.65 11.70
C SER A 56 -13.35 -4.52 10.96
N VAL A 57 -13.42 -3.71 9.91
CA VAL A 57 -14.65 -3.44 9.15
C VAL A 57 -14.66 -4.09 7.77
N GLN A 58 -13.50 -4.37 7.18
CA GLN A 58 -13.36 -4.91 5.81
C GLN A 58 -12.72 -6.30 5.72
N GLY A 59 -12.29 -6.93 6.82
CA GLY A 59 -11.52 -8.18 6.69
C GLY A 59 -10.21 -7.98 5.90
N ILE A 60 -9.58 -9.06 5.42
CA ILE A 60 -8.34 -9.06 4.61
C ILE A 60 -8.70 -8.76 3.15
N GLU A 61 -8.27 -7.59 2.68
CA GLU A 61 -8.61 -7.04 1.37
C GLU A 61 -7.39 -6.51 0.61
N LEU A 62 -7.60 -5.96 -0.59
CA LEU A 62 -6.52 -5.46 -1.44
C LEU A 62 -6.14 -4.02 -1.09
N TRP A 63 -4.89 -3.80 -0.71
CA TRP A 63 -4.31 -2.50 -0.35
C TRP A 63 -3.20 -2.09 -1.31
N ILE A 64 -2.93 -0.78 -1.34
CA ILE A 64 -1.84 -0.18 -2.09
C ILE A 64 -1.09 0.85 -1.24
N SER A 65 0.22 0.97 -1.44
CA SER A 65 1.08 1.96 -0.77
C SER A 65 2.11 2.52 -1.75
N ASP A 66 2.45 3.80 -1.62
CA ASP A 66 3.62 4.43 -2.24
C ASP A 66 4.80 4.60 -1.25
N GLY A 67 4.69 4.00 -0.06
CA GLY A 67 5.66 4.15 1.03
C GLY A 67 5.35 5.29 2.00
N SER A 68 4.28 6.05 1.79
CA SER A 68 3.80 7.10 2.72
C SER A 68 2.47 6.74 3.39
N ASP A 69 2.17 7.34 4.54
CA ASP A 69 0.87 7.16 5.21
C ASP A 69 -0.31 7.62 4.34
N ALA A 70 -0.15 8.77 3.65
CA ALA A 70 -1.15 9.36 2.78
C ALA A 70 -1.40 8.52 1.52
N GLY A 71 -0.36 7.90 0.97
CA GLY A 71 -0.46 7.02 -0.20
C GLY A 71 -0.77 5.56 0.15
N THR A 72 -0.91 5.20 1.43
CA THR A 72 -1.32 3.85 1.85
C THR A 72 -2.82 3.78 2.06
N ASN A 73 -3.52 3.12 1.14
CA ASN A 73 -4.99 3.12 1.07
C ASN A 73 -5.54 1.74 0.68
N LEU A 74 -6.79 1.49 1.07
CA LEU A 74 -7.57 0.38 0.55
C LEU A 74 -7.74 0.58 -0.96
N LEU A 75 -7.21 -0.34 -1.76
CA LEU A 75 -7.37 -0.30 -3.21
C LEU A 75 -8.76 -0.81 -3.60
N LYS A 76 -9.20 -1.89 -2.97
CA LYS A 76 -10.52 -2.47 -3.20
C LYS A 76 -10.93 -3.38 -2.03
N ASP A 77 -12.13 -3.14 -1.52
CA ASP A 77 -12.93 -4.13 -0.78
C ASP A 77 -13.53 -5.11 -1.81
N ILE A 78 -12.89 -6.26 -1.99
CA ILE A 78 -13.25 -7.30 -2.96
C ILE A 78 -14.38 -8.15 -2.41
N ASN A 79 -14.34 -8.53 -1.13
CA ASN A 79 -15.39 -9.28 -0.45
C ASN A 79 -16.11 -8.40 0.61
N PRO A 80 -17.17 -7.66 0.22
CA PRO A 80 -17.68 -6.56 1.01
C PRO A 80 -18.03 -6.89 2.47
N GLY A 81 -17.62 -5.99 3.37
CA GLY A 81 -17.89 -6.09 4.80
C GLY A 81 -16.81 -6.88 5.53
N ILE A 82 -17.16 -7.60 6.60
CA ILE A 82 -16.16 -8.25 7.47
C ILE A 82 -15.54 -9.54 6.89
N GLY A 83 -15.93 -9.93 5.68
CA GLY A 83 -15.40 -11.12 5.02
C GLY A 83 -13.99 -10.89 4.52
N ASP A 84 -13.21 -11.96 4.38
CA ASP A 84 -11.88 -11.89 3.78
C ASP A 84 -11.99 -12.23 2.28
N SER A 85 -11.28 -11.49 1.41
CA SER A 85 -11.04 -11.90 0.03
C SER A 85 -9.74 -12.69 -0.15
N ASP A 86 -8.86 -12.68 0.86
CA ASP A 86 -7.53 -13.34 0.85
C ASP A 86 -6.76 -13.19 -0.49
N PRO A 87 -6.42 -11.96 -0.93
CA PRO A 87 -5.63 -11.77 -2.15
C PRO A 87 -4.27 -12.47 -2.08
N GLN A 88 -3.98 -13.34 -3.04
CA GLN A 88 -2.80 -14.23 -3.05
C GLN A 88 -2.19 -14.41 -4.44
N SER A 89 -0.98 -14.99 -4.47
CA SER A 89 -0.26 -15.38 -5.71
C SER A 89 -0.11 -14.23 -6.70
N PHE A 90 0.35 -13.08 -6.21
CA PHE A 90 0.57 -11.88 -7.03
C PHE A 90 1.66 -12.09 -8.08
N PHE A 91 1.42 -11.60 -9.29
CA PHE A 91 2.43 -11.48 -10.35
C PHE A 91 2.15 -10.28 -11.25
N VAL A 92 3.22 -9.73 -11.86
CA VAL A 92 3.11 -8.64 -12.83
C VAL A 92 3.10 -9.23 -14.24
N ALA A 93 2.11 -8.84 -15.04
CA ALA A 93 2.05 -9.13 -16.46
C ALA A 93 1.37 -7.95 -17.18
N PHE A 94 1.76 -7.66 -18.42
CA PHE A 94 1.13 -6.63 -19.25
C PHE A 94 0.99 -5.24 -18.57
N GLY A 95 1.95 -4.88 -17.70
CA GLY A 95 1.92 -3.61 -16.95
C GLY A 95 0.86 -3.55 -15.84
N LYS A 96 0.32 -4.69 -15.41
CA LYS A 96 -0.71 -4.81 -14.38
C LYS A 96 -0.33 -5.88 -13.36
N VAL A 97 -0.99 -5.85 -12.20
CA VAL A 97 -0.87 -6.89 -11.17
C VAL A 97 -2.06 -7.84 -11.28
N TYR A 98 -1.75 -9.12 -11.37
CA TYR A 98 -2.70 -10.23 -11.36
C TYR A 98 -2.53 -11.02 -10.07
N PHE A 99 -3.64 -11.52 -9.53
CA PHE A 99 -3.68 -12.25 -8.26
C PHE A 99 -4.98 -13.07 -8.19
N ASN A 100 -5.09 -14.02 -7.26
CA ASN A 100 -6.38 -14.64 -6.95
C ASN A 100 -6.99 -14.02 -5.69
N ALA A 101 -8.31 -13.92 -5.65
CA ALA A 101 -9.07 -13.47 -4.49
C ALA A 101 -10.47 -14.08 -4.49
N PHE A 102 -11.06 -14.21 -3.31
CA PHE A 102 -12.35 -14.82 -3.04
C PHE A 102 -13.46 -13.77 -2.93
N THR A 103 -14.65 -14.09 -3.45
CA THR A 103 -15.92 -13.44 -3.11
C THR A 103 -16.95 -14.50 -2.73
N ILE A 104 -17.99 -14.11 -2.00
CA ILE A 104 -19.08 -15.03 -1.64
C ILE A 104 -19.86 -15.55 -2.86
N ASP A 105 -19.94 -14.74 -3.92
CA ASP A 105 -20.76 -15.03 -5.11
C ASP A 105 -19.99 -15.84 -6.17
N GLU A 106 -18.70 -15.57 -6.36
CA GLU A 106 -17.89 -16.20 -7.41
C GLU A 106 -16.84 -17.20 -6.89
N GLY A 107 -16.58 -17.24 -5.59
CA GLY A 107 -15.48 -18.03 -5.05
C GLY A 107 -14.11 -17.43 -5.37
N LYS A 108 -13.06 -18.26 -5.38
CA LYS A 108 -11.67 -17.81 -5.60
C LYS A 108 -11.34 -17.79 -7.10
N GLU A 109 -11.20 -16.59 -7.64
CA GLU A 109 -11.03 -16.35 -9.08
C GLU A 109 -9.80 -15.47 -9.38
N LEU A 110 -9.50 -15.26 -10.67
CA LEU A 110 -8.42 -14.39 -11.14
C LEU A 110 -8.87 -12.91 -11.17
N TRP A 111 -8.08 -12.04 -10.56
CA TRP A 111 -8.28 -10.60 -10.50
C TRP A 111 -7.11 -9.84 -11.13
N VAL A 112 -7.38 -8.61 -11.57
CA VAL A 112 -6.37 -7.72 -12.14
C VAL A 112 -6.58 -6.29 -11.68
N THR A 113 -5.48 -5.57 -11.43
CA THR A 113 -5.48 -4.13 -11.19
C THR A 113 -4.31 -3.46 -11.93
N ASP A 114 -4.52 -2.22 -12.38
CA ASP A 114 -3.45 -1.35 -12.86
C ASP A 114 -2.86 -0.47 -11.75
N GLY A 115 -3.32 -0.63 -10.50
CA GLY A 115 -2.85 0.13 -9.34
C GLY A 115 -3.46 1.53 -9.21
N THR A 116 -4.51 1.86 -9.97
CA THR A 116 -5.22 3.13 -9.85
C THR A 116 -6.23 3.09 -8.71
N LEU A 117 -6.11 4.01 -7.76
CA LEU A 117 -7.16 4.23 -6.75
C LEU A 117 -8.41 4.80 -7.44
N LYS A 118 -9.57 4.24 -7.10
CA LYS A 118 -10.83 4.81 -7.58
C LYS A 118 -11.10 6.06 -6.76
N GLU A 119 -11.03 7.23 -7.39
CA GLU A 119 -11.52 8.48 -6.81
C GLU A 119 -12.98 8.26 -6.38
N LEU A 120 -13.29 8.49 -5.11
CA LEU A 120 -14.66 8.49 -4.62
C LEU A 120 -15.32 9.77 -5.15
N ASN A 121 -16.20 9.62 -6.14
CA ASN A 121 -17.06 10.70 -6.64
C ASN A 121 -18.23 10.94 -5.67
#